data_AF-A0AAV7NWU5-F1
#
_entry.id   AF-A0AAV7NWU5-F1
#
_cell.length_a   1.000
_cell.length_b   1.000
_cell.length_c   1.000
_cell.angle_alpha   90.00
_cell.angle_beta   90.00
_cell.angle_gamma   90.00
#
_symmetry.space_group_name_H-M   'P 1'
#
loop_
_entity.id
_entity.type
_entity.pdbx_description
1 polymer ?
#
loop_
_entity_poly.entity_id
_entity_poly.type
_entity_poly.pdbx_seq_one_letter_code
_entity_poly.pdbx_strand_id
1 'polypeptide(L)'
;MDRILLEITGVGRRLEGMDSTICTLAAKTKSIHLDIVGFQARVTWLQQRVTTMEDHLNTISDRDQELFYLRSKLIDLEDRSCRDNDCFFGFLEQSEGSNVQDFLQSILHTITGLTFDPRWNFEGHIVWDHKSMTETPGLARS
;
A
#
# COMPACT_ATOMS: atom_id res chain seq x y z
N MET A 1 -71.24 18.82 54.24
CA MET A 1 -70.81 19.72 53.15
C MET A 1 -69.29 19.83 53.10
N ASP A 2 -68.64 20.04 54.25
CA ASP A 2 -67.18 20.28 54.35
C ASP A 2 -66.28 19.13 53.87
N ARG A 3 -66.66 17.87 54.11
CA ARG A 3 -65.89 16.70 53.64
C ARG A 3 -65.78 16.64 52.11
N ILE A 4 -66.88 16.92 51.42
CA ILE A 4 -66.92 16.90 49.95
C ILE A 4 -66.04 18.04 49.40
N LEU A 5 -66.08 19.22 50.02
CA LEU A 5 -65.23 20.34 49.63
C LEU A 5 -63.74 19.99 49.80
N LEU A 6 -63.37 19.34 50.91
CA LEU A 6 -61.99 18.90 51.14
C LEU A 6 -61.52 17.87 50.10
N GLU A 7 -62.37 16.90 49.76
CA GLU A 7 -62.07 15.90 48.73
C GLU A 7 -61.91 16.56 47.34
N ILE A 8 -62.78 17.52 46.98
CA ILE A 8 -62.66 18.31 45.74
C ILE A 8 -61.36 19.10 45.70
N THR A 9 -60.99 19.80 46.77
CA THR A 9 -59.71 20.52 46.85
C THR A 9 -58.51 19.57 46.77
N GLY A 10 -58.61 18.38 47.36
CA GLY A 10 -57.59 17.33 47.25
C GLY A 10 -57.42 16.84 45.81
N VAL A 11 -58.51 16.63 45.08
CA VAL A 11 -58.49 16.27 43.66
C VAL A 11 -57.91 17.40 42.82
N GLY A 12 -58.30 18.66 43.06
CA GLY A 12 -57.78 19.82 42.34
C GLY A 12 -56.25 19.92 42.40
N ARG A 13 -55.67 19.81 43.60
CA ARG A 13 -54.21 19.83 43.78
C ARG A 13 -53.51 18.67 43.07
N ARG A 14 -54.12 17.49 43.04
CA ARG A 14 -53.56 16.34 42.30
C ARG A 14 -53.58 16.57 40.80
N LEU A 15 -54.65 17.16 40.27
CA LEU A 15 -54.75 17.53 38.85
C LEU A 15 -53.69 18.56 38.47
N GLU A 16 -53.48 19.60 39.28
CA GLU A 16 -52.41 20.59 39.06
C GLU A 16 -51.01 19.93 39.06
N GLY A 17 -50.77 19.00 39.98
CA GLY A 17 -49.51 18.23 40.01
C GLY A 17 -49.32 17.32 38.79
N MET A 18 -50.41 16.72 38.30
CA MET A 18 -50.41 15.94 37.06
C MET A 18 -50.10 16.84 35.85
N ASP A 19 -50.71 18.01 35.75
CA ASP A 19 -50.45 18.97 34.66
C ASP A 19 -48.98 19.41 34.63
N SER A 20 -48.40 19.71 35.79
CA SER A 20 -46.97 20.04 35.90
C SER A 20 -46.06 18.88 35.43
N THR A 21 -46.43 17.65 35.81
CA THR A 21 -45.71 16.44 35.38
C THR A 21 -45.81 16.23 33.88
N ILE A 22 -47.00 16.39 33.30
CA ILE A 22 -47.25 16.26 31.86
C ILE A 22 -46.44 17.30 31.09
N CYS A 23 -46.42 18.56 31.52
CA CYS A 23 -45.61 19.61 30.90
C CYS A 23 -44.11 19.27 30.92
N THR A 24 -43.61 18.77 32.05
CA THR A 24 -42.21 18.34 32.18
C THR A 24 -41.87 17.19 31.24
N LEU A 25 -42.75 16.18 31.17
CA LEU A 25 -42.58 15.05 30.26
C LEU A 25 -42.63 15.48 28.80
N ALA A 26 -43.53 16.39 28.42
CA ALA A 26 -43.61 16.92 27.07
C ALA A 26 -42.31 17.63 26.65
N ALA A 27 -41.71 18.42 27.55
CA ALA A 27 -40.43 19.07 27.31
C ALA A 27 -39.29 18.06 27.14
N LYS A 28 -39.22 17.04 28.00
CA LYS A 28 -38.22 15.96 27.90
C LYS A 28 -38.36 15.19 26.59
N THR A 29 -39.59 14.82 26.21
CA THR A 29 -39.87 14.14 24.94
C THR A 29 -39.41 14.96 23.75
N LYS A 30 -39.64 16.28 23.76
CA LYS A 30 -39.15 17.17 22.71
C LYS A 30 -37.63 17.21 22.64
N SER A 31 -36.95 17.27 23.79
CA SER A 31 -35.48 17.23 23.84
C SER A 31 -34.93 15.92 23.26
N ILE A 32 -35.47 14.77 23.70
CA ILE A 32 -35.06 13.45 23.22
C ILE A 32 -35.28 13.34 21.70
N HIS A 33 -36.39 13.87 21.19
CA HIS A 33 -36.65 13.88 19.76
C HIS A 33 -35.55 14.65 18.98
N LEU A 34 -35.12 15.80 19.48
CA LEU A 34 -34.03 16.57 18.86
C LEU A 34 -32.69 15.81 18.93
N ASP A 35 -32.39 15.16 20.06
CA ASP A 35 -31.20 14.34 20.20
C ASP A 35 -31.19 13.18 19.20
N ILE A 36 -32.33 12.49 19.01
CA ILE A 36 -32.48 11.41 18.02
C ILE A 36 -32.22 11.91 16.61
N VAL A 37 -32.79 13.07 16.23
CA VAL A 37 -32.55 13.68 14.91
C VAL A 37 -31.06 14.01 14.73
N GLY A 38 -30.40 14.54 15.77
CA GLY A 38 -28.97 14.82 15.77
C GLY A 38 -28.12 13.55 15.62
N PHE A 39 -28.47 12.47 16.32
CA PHE A 39 -27.80 11.18 16.17
C PHE A 39 -27.99 10.58 14.78
N GLN A 40 -29.19 10.67 14.20
CA GLN A 40 -29.45 10.20 12.85
C GLN A 40 -28.55 10.89 11.82
N ALA A 41 -28.40 12.22 11.91
CA ALA A 41 -27.49 12.96 11.04
C ALA A 41 -26.02 12.52 11.19
N ARG A 42 -25.56 12.27 12.42
CA ARG A 42 -24.20 11.78 12.68
C ARG A 42 -23.97 10.37 12.14
N VAL A 43 -24.96 9.49 12.25
CA VAL A 43 -24.89 8.13 11.69
C VAL A 43 -24.78 8.20 10.17
N THR A 44 -25.60 9.01 9.50
CA THR A 44 -25.52 9.19 8.04
C THR A 44 -24.14 9.70 7.61
N TRP A 45 -23.57 10.67 8.34
CA TRP A 45 -22.23 11.18 8.04
C TRP A 45 -21.14 10.13 8.25
N LEU A 46 -21.23 9.31 9.30
CA LEU A 46 -20.29 8.21 9.53
C LEU A 46 -20.39 7.15 8.43
N GLN A 47 -21.60 6.81 7.99
CA GLN A 47 -21.82 5.88 6.88
C GLN A 47 -21.15 6.37 5.59
N GLN A 48 -21.32 7.65 5.25
CA GLN A 48 -20.66 8.24 4.08
C GLN A 48 -19.13 8.14 4.18
N ARG A 49 -18.56 8.43 5.36
CA ARG A 49 -17.12 8.31 5.57
C ARG A 49 -16.61 6.88 5.43
N VAL A 50 -17.36 5.90 5.94
CA VAL A 50 -17.00 4.48 5.77
C VAL A 50 -16.97 4.11 4.30
N THR A 51 -17.99 4.50 3.51
CA THR A 51 -18.00 4.26 2.07
C THR A 51 -16.80 4.89 1.36
N THR A 52 -16.45 6.14 1.67
CA THR A 52 -15.24 6.76 1.10
C THR A 52 -13.95 6.01 1.48
N MET A 53 -13.86 5.51 2.71
CA MET A 53 -12.71 4.71 3.15
C MET A 53 -12.65 3.37 2.43
N GLU A 54 -13.78 2.72 2.17
CA GLU A 54 -13.87 1.49 1.38
C GLU A 54 -13.38 1.72 -0.06
N ASP A 55 -13.78 2.82 -0.71
CA ASP A 55 -13.31 3.19 -2.04
C ASP A 55 -11.79 3.41 -2.09
N HIS A 56 -11.24 4.07 -1.06
CA HIS A 56 -9.80 4.27 -0.94
C HIS A 56 -9.05 2.93 -0.77
N LEU A 57 -9.59 2.01 0.02
CA LEU A 57 -9.00 0.69 0.20
C LEU A 57 -9.00 -0.13 -1.10
N ASN A 58 -10.07 -0.07 -1.87
CA ASN A 58 -10.13 -0.70 -3.19
C ASN A 58 -9.06 -0.13 -4.13
N THR A 59 -8.91 1.20 -4.17
CA THR A 59 -7.87 1.87 -4.97
C THR A 59 -6.45 1.43 -4.57
N ILE A 60 -6.19 1.27 -3.27
CA ILE A 60 -4.88 0.78 -2.79
C ILE A 60 -4.66 -0.66 -3.23
N SER A 61 -5.67 -1.52 -3.09
CA SER A 61 -5.60 -2.92 -3.52
C SER A 61 -5.29 -3.06 -5.02
N ASP A 62 -5.93 -2.26 -5.87
CA ASP A 62 -5.67 -2.26 -7.31
C ASP A 62 -4.22 -1.89 -7.62
N ARG A 63 -3.68 -0.88 -6.91
CA ARG A 63 -2.29 -0.44 -7.07
C ARG A 63 -1.29 -1.49 -6.58
N ASP A 64 -1.59 -2.20 -5.50
CA ASP A 64 -0.75 -3.29 -5.01
C ASP A 64 -0.68 -4.44 -6.02
N GLN A 65 -1.79 -4.76 -6.68
CA GLN A 65 -1.81 -5.75 -7.76
C GLN A 65 -0.99 -5.30 -8.98
N GLU A 66 -1.10 -4.03 -9.37
CA GLU A 66 -0.29 -3.46 -10.45
C GLU A 66 1.21 -3.51 -10.11
N LEU A 67 1.60 -3.12 -8.89
CA LEU A 67 2.98 -3.19 -8.43
C LEU A 67 3.53 -4.62 -8.45
N PHE A 68 2.73 -5.61 -8.04
CA PHE A 68 3.12 -7.01 -8.10
C PHE A 68 3.39 -7.45 -9.55
N TYR A 69 2.50 -7.09 -10.47
CA TYR A 69 2.67 -7.38 -11.89
C TYR A 69 3.92 -6.71 -12.48
N LEU A 70 4.12 -5.41 -12.21
CA LEU A 70 5.28 -4.67 -12.70
C LEU A 70 6.59 -5.21 -12.15
N ARG A 71 6.64 -5.58 -10.86
CA ARG A 71 7.82 -6.25 -10.27
C ARG A 71 8.14 -7.57 -10.96
N SER A 72 7.13 -8.40 -11.19
CA SER A 72 7.30 -9.69 -11.87
C SER A 72 7.82 -9.50 -13.30
N LYS A 73 7.28 -8.49 -14.01
CA LYS A 73 7.72 -8.14 -15.36
C LYS A 73 9.15 -7.60 -15.38
N LEU A 74 9.54 -6.80 -14.38
CA LEU A 74 10.89 -6.27 -14.27
C LEU A 74 11.91 -7.42 -14.09
N ILE A 75 11.62 -8.39 -13.23
CA ILE A 75 12.46 -9.58 -13.05
C ILE A 75 12.58 -10.37 -14.36
N ASP A 76 11.47 -10.65 -15.05
CA ASP A 76 11.52 -11.36 -16.35
C ASP A 76 12.32 -10.59 -17.41
N LEU A 77 12.22 -9.26 -17.44
CA LEU A 77 13.00 -8.44 -18.36
C LEU A 77 14.49 -8.41 -17.99
N GLU A 78 14.82 -8.33 -16.71
CA GLU A 78 16.19 -8.39 -16.21
C GLU A 78 16.83 -9.75 -16.54
N ASP A 79 16.13 -10.85 -16.26
CA ASP A 79 16.55 -12.20 -16.62
C ASP A 79 16.80 -12.31 -18.13
N ARG A 80 15.88 -11.81 -18.96
CA ARG A 80 16.04 -11.82 -20.42
C ARG A 80 17.20 -10.96 -20.89
N SER A 81 17.43 -9.82 -20.27
CA SER A 81 18.52 -8.92 -20.63
C SER A 81 19.88 -9.49 -20.25
N CYS A 82 19.96 -10.35 -19.23
CA CYS A 82 21.20 -10.95 -18.75
C CYS A 82 21.45 -12.36 -19.30
N ARG A 83 20.51 -12.97 -20.04
CA ARG A 83 20.64 -14.35 -20.56
C ARG A 83 21.90 -14.61 -21.38
N ASP A 84 22.30 -13.62 -22.15
CA ASP A 84 23.46 -13.72 -23.05
C ASP A 84 24.69 -13.00 -22.46
N ASN A 85 24.64 -12.62 -21.18
CA ASN A 85 25.76 -11.98 -20.49
C ASN A 85 26.57 -13.02 -19.71
N ASP A 86 27.83 -13.20 -20.09
CA ASP A 86 28.79 -13.97 -19.30
C ASP A 86 29.51 -13.08 -18.28
N CYS A 87 29.53 -13.51 -17.01
CA CYS A 87 30.24 -12.81 -15.95
C CYS A 87 31.52 -13.56 -15.58
N PHE A 88 32.66 -12.87 -15.68
CA PHE A 88 33.95 -13.41 -15.24
C PHE A 88 34.44 -12.70 -13.98
N PHE A 89 34.87 -13.47 -12.98
CA PHE A 89 35.30 -12.97 -11.68
C PHE A 89 36.74 -13.41 -11.36
N GLY A 90 37.38 -12.71 -10.42
CA GLY A 90 38.69 -13.12 -9.88
C GLY A 90 39.91 -12.52 -10.59
N PHE A 91 39.70 -11.56 -11.49
CA PHE A 91 40.80 -10.79 -12.08
C PHE A 91 41.28 -9.67 -11.17
N LEU A 92 42.60 -9.46 -11.13
CA LEU A 92 43.19 -8.33 -10.45
C LEU A 92 42.82 -7.04 -11.18
N GLU A 93 42.61 -5.97 -10.40
CA GLU A 93 42.28 -4.69 -10.99
C GLU A 93 43.36 -4.23 -11.97
N GLN A 94 42.98 -3.84 -13.19
CA GLN A 94 43.88 -3.40 -14.27
C GLN A 94 44.73 -4.50 -14.93
N SER A 95 44.47 -5.80 -14.67
CA SER A 95 45.16 -6.89 -15.38
C SER A 95 44.83 -6.96 -16.88
N GLU A 96 43.76 -6.28 -17.28
CA GLU A 96 43.17 -6.27 -18.62
C GLU A 96 43.99 -5.46 -19.63
N GLY A 97 44.87 -4.58 -19.16
CA GLY A 97 45.59 -3.62 -20.00
C GLY A 97 44.67 -2.54 -20.57
N SER A 98 44.96 -2.05 -21.77
CA SER A 98 44.19 -0.98 -22.44
C SER A 98 43.00 -1.49 -23.27
N ASN A 99 42.93 -2.79 -23.55
CA ASN A 99 41.89 -3.38 -24.39
C ASN A 99 41.33 -4.66 -23.74
N VAL A 100 40.15 -4.54 -23.16
CA VAL A 100 39.43 -5.62 -22.47
C VAL A 100 39.08 -6.76 -23.44
N GLN A 101 38.79 -6.44 -24.71
CA GLN A 101 38.43 -7.44 -25.72
C GLN A 101 39.60 -8.39 -26.03
N ASP A 102 40.81 -7.86 -26.18
CA ASP A 102 42.02 -8.67 -26.42
C ASP A 102 42.34 -9.55 -25.20
N PHE A 103 42.16 -8.99 -23.99
CA PHE A 103 42.33 -9.71 -22.74
C PHE A 103 41.33 -10.89 -22.62
N LEU A 104 40.05 -10.64 -22.87
CA LEU A 104 39.01 -11.69 -22.86
C LEU A 104 39.30 -12.76 -23.91
N GLN A 105 39.73 -12.39 -25.12
CA GLN A 105 40.07 -13.35 -26.17
C GLN A 105 41.25 -14.26 -25.75
N SER A 106 42.26 -13.70 -25.11
CA SER A 106 43.40 -14.45 -24.57
C SER A 106 42.99 -15.43 -23.46
N ILE A 107 42.12 -14.98 -22.54
CA ILE A 107 41.60 -15.82 -21.46
C ILE A 107 40.72 -16.94 -22.00
N LEU A 108 39.78 -16.62 -22.88
CA LEU A 108 38.88 -17.62 -23.46
C LEU A 108 39.68 -18.69 -24.20
N HIS A 109 40.69 -18.31 -24.97
CA HIS A 109 41.63 -19.24 -25.60
C HIS A 109 42.31 -20.14 -24.56
N THR A 110 42.80 -19.55 -23.47
CA THR A 110 43.52 -20.29 -22.42
C THR A 110 42.62 -21.27 -21.67
N ILE A 111 41.39 -20.89 -21.36
CA ILE A 111 40.46 -21.70 -20.57
C ILE A 111 39.80 -22.79 -21.42
N THR A 112 39.33 -22.44 -22.61
CA THR A 112 38.53 -23.35 -23.45
C THR A 112 39.37 -24.14 -24.44
N GLY A 113 40.63 -23.72 -24.69
CA GLY A 113 41.46 -24.26 -25.76
C GLY A 113 40.95 -23.90 -27.16
N LEU A 114 39.90 -23.09 -27.27
CA LEU A 114 39.37 -22.62 -28.55
C LEU A 114 40.26 -21.50 -29.07
N THR A 115 40.97 -21.77 -30.16
CA THR A 115 41.53 -20.71 -31.01
C THR A 115 40.37 -20.02 -31.72
N PHE A 116 40.04 -18.80 -31.32
CA PHE A 116 39.20 -17.89 -32.12
C PHE A 116 39.94 -17.63 -33.45
N ASP A 117 39.73 -18.50 -34.44
CA ASP A 117 40.14 -18.23 -35.81
C ASP A 117 39.24 -17.12 -36.34
N PRO A 118 39.79 -15.95 -36.75
CA PRO A 118 39.00 -14.85 -37.31
C PRO A 118 38.18 -15.24 -38.55
N ARG A 119 38.43 -16.43 -39.14
CA ARG A 119 37.78 -16.97 -40.32
C ARG A 119 36.77 -18.08 -40.02
N TRP A 120 36.70 -18.59 -38.78
CA TRP A 120 35.70 -19.56 -38.39
C TRP A 120 34.57 -18.81 -37.70
N ASN A 121 33.37 -18.93 -38.29
CA ASN A 121 32.12 -18.43 -37.77
C ASN A 121 31.71 -19.16 -36.47
N PHE A 122 32.48 -19.01 -35.39
CA PHE A 122 31.83 -18.92 -34.10
C PHE A 122 31.04 -17.62 -34.15
N GLU A 123 29.72 -17.70 -34.28
CA GLU A 123 28.76 -16.58 -34.22
C GLU A 123 28.74 -15.89 -32.83
N GLY A 124 29.83 -15.92 -32.07
CA GLY A 124 29.99 -15.23 -30.80
C GLY A 124 30.71 -13.91 -31.02
N HIS A 125 29.95 -12.84 -31.26
CA HIS A 125 30.49 -11.48 -31.20
C HIS A 125 30.28 -10.92 -29.79
N ILE A 126 31.35 -10.42 -29.15
CA ILE A 126 31.21 -9.60 -27.94
C ILE A 126 30.48 -8.33 -28.37
N VAL A 127 29.22 -8.20 -27.96
CA VAL A 127 28.37 -7.05 -28.31
C VAL A 127 28.73 -5.82 -27.47
N TRP A 128 29.07 -6.05 -26.19
CA TRP A 128 29.49 -5.01 -25.26
C TRP A 128 30.26 -5.64 -24.09
N ASP A 129 31.34 -5.00 -23.66
CA ASP A 129 32.08 -5.35 -22.45
C ASP A 129 32.10 -4.16 -21.49
N HIS A 130 31.95 -4.44 -20.19
CA HIS A 130 32.03 -3.41 -19.16
C HIS A 130 32.46 -4.02 -17.83
N LYS A 131 33.25 -3.25 -17.07
CA LYS A 131 33.62 -3.61 -15.71
C LYS A 131 32.56 -3.12 -14.73
N SER A 132 31.93 -4.03 -13.99
CA SER A 132 30.99 -3.68 -12.93
C SER A 132 31.74 -3.10 -11.73
N MET A 133 31.38 -1.89 -11.31
CA MET A 133 31.81 -1.35 -10.03
C MET A 133 30.95 -1.99 -8.95
N THR A 134 31.54 -2.85 -8.12
CA THR A 134 30.90 -3.28 -6.88
C THR A 134 30.75 -2.06 -5.98
N GLU A 135 29.55 -1.50 -5.91
CA GLU A 135 29.17 -0.65 -4.79
C GLU A 135 29.28 -1.47 -3.51
N THR A 136 29.94 -0.89 -2.51
CA THR A 136 30.14 -1.44 -1.17
C THR A 136 28.86 -2.05 -0.59
N PRO A 137 28.88 -3.27 -0.05
CA PRO A 137 27.74 -3.84 0.65
C PRO A 137 27.63 -3.18 2.03
N GLY A 138 26.88 -2.07 2.08
CA GLY A 138 26.66 -1.33 3.31
C GLY A 138 25.27 -0.70 3.33
N LEU A 139 24.42 -1.21 4.22
CA LEU A 139 23.12 -0.68 4.66
C LEU A 139 21.89 -1.15 3.87
N ALA A 140 21.56 -2.44 4.03
CA ALA A 140 20.19 -2.89 3.97
C ALA A 140 19.80 -3.53 5.33
N ARG A 141 18.67 -3.05 5.87
CA ARG A 141 17.92 -3.52 7.06
C ARG A 141 18.25 -2.84 8.40
N SER A 142 17.56 -1.73 8.65
CA SER A 142 16.94 -1.43 9.96
C SER A 142 15.44 -1.51 9.80
#